data_AF-A0A4Y1ZMQ6-F1
#
_entry.id   AF-A0A4Y1ZMQ6-F1
#
_cell.length_a   1.000
_cell.length_b   1.000
_cell.length_c   1.000
_cell.angle_alpha   90.00
_cell.angle_beta   90.00
_cell.angle_gamma   90.00
#
_symmetry.space_group_name_H-M   'P 1'
#
loop_
_entity.id
_entity.type
_entity.pdbx_description
1 polymer ?
#
loop_
_entity_poly.entity_id
_entity_poly.type
_entity_poly.pdbx_seq_one_letter_code
_entity_poly.pdbx_strand_id
1 'polypeptide(L)' 'MLKEKSAIVVNADKSSEPGSHWLAFYQEADEIEFFDSYGNPPEFYGPRFQDFTSNYSSVYWNSTTLQSLTSN' A
#
# COMPACT_ATOMS: atom_id res chain seq x y z
N MET A 1 -9.90 -10.16 0.28
CA MET A 1 -10.29 -9.35 -0.90
C MET A 1 -11.27 -8.28 -0.45
N LEU A 2 -11.13 -7.06 -0.98
CA LEU A 2 -12.08 -5.97 -0.76
C LEU A 2 -13.29 -6.12 -1.70
N LYS A 3 -14.32 -5.27 -1.55
CA LYS A 3 -15.51 -5.26 -2.43
C LYS A 3 -15.15 -4.74 -3.82
N GLU A 4 -15.92 -5.11 -4.85
CA GLU A 4 -15.69 -4.88 -6.30
C GLU A 4 -14.79 -3.69 -6.65
N LYS A 5 -15.20 -2.47 -6.26
CA LYS A 5 -14.36 -1.27 -6.29
C LYS A 5 -14.26 -0.69 -4.90
N SER A 6 -13.04 -0.58 -4.39
CA SER A 6 -12.83 -0.04 -3.05
C SER A 6 -11.42 0.48 -2.87
N ALA A 7 -11.31 1.50 -2.01
CA ALA A 7 -10.04 2.06 -1.57
C ALA A 7 -9.92 1.89 -0.06
N ILE A 8 -8.71 1.58 0.40
CA ILE A 8 -8.36 1.58 1.81
C ILE A 8 -7.10 2.42 2.02
N VAL A 9 -7.09 3.16 3.13
CA VAL A 9 -5.89 3.83 3.63
C VAL A 9 -5.40 3.03 4.82
N VAL A 10 -4.11 2.67 4.80
CA VAL A 10 -3.48 1.88 5.86
C VAL A 10 -2.27 2.62 6.40
N ASN A 11 -1.94 2.36 7.65
CA ASN A 11 -0.68 2.81 8.22
C ASN A 11 0.39 1.71 8.08
N ALA A 12 1.64 2.09 7.83
CA ALA A 12 2.77 1.16 7.80
C ALA A 12 3.10 0.62 9.20
N ASP A 13 2.78 1.37 10.25
CA ASP A 13 3.01 0.96 11.62
C ASP A 13 1.95 -0.02 12.13
N LYS A 14 2.28 -0.70 13.26
CA LYS A 14 1.29 -1.49 13.99
C LYS A 14 0.22 -0.55 14.57
N SER A 15 -0.97 -1.11 14.82
CA SER A 15 -2.11 -0.36 15.38
C SER A 15 -1.86 0.22 16.78
N SER A 16 -0.81 -0.21 17.47
CA SER A 16 -0.39 0.29 18.79
C SER A 16 0.58 1.48 18.72
N GLU A 17 1.05 1.83 17.54
CA GLU A 17 2.13 2.81 17.33
C GLU A 17 1.57 4.15 16.81
N PRO A 18 2.38 5.22 16.80
CA PRO A 18 1.92 6.59 16.49
C PRO A 18 1.36 6.78 15.07
N GLY A 19 1.75 5.92 14.14
CA GLY A 19 1.26 5.94 12.76
C GLY A 19 2.04 6.90 11.87
N SER A 20 3.31 6.62 11.62
CA SER A 20 4.26 7.53 10.95
C SER A 20 4.13 7.60 9.43
N HIS A 21 3.56 6.59 8.77
CA HIS A 21 3.51 6.54 7.31
C HIS A 21 2.20 5.97 6.80
N TRP A 22 1.56 6.67 5.86
CA TRP A 22 0.26 6.33 5.31
C TRP A 22 0.38 5.86 3.87
N LEU A 23 -0.27 4.74 3.59
CA LEU A 23 -0.27 4.05 2.31
C LEU A 23 -1.72 3.89 1.84
N ALA A 24 -1.91 3.73 0.54
CA ALA A 24 -3.24 3.44 0.01
C ALA A 24 -3.21 2.18 -0.87
N PHE A 25 -4.32 1.45 -0.82
CA PHE A 25 -4.63 0.41 -1.80
C PHE A 25 -5.94 0.76 -2.49
N TYR A 26 -6.00 0.55 -3.80
CA TYR A 26 -7.23 0.60 -4.58
C TYR A 26 -7.40 -0.74 -5.29
N GLN A 27 -8.55 -1.38 -5.08
CA GLN A 27 -8.92 -2.61 -5.78
C GLN A 27 -9.95 -2.30 -6.85
N GLU A 28 -9.74 -2.87 -8.03
CA GLU A 28 -10.72 -2.96 -9.10
C GLU A 28 -10.68 -4.37 -9.70
N ALA A 29 -11.81 -5.09 -9.64
CA ALA A 29 -11.90 -6.50 -10.01
C ALA A 29 -10.87 -7.35 -9.24
N ASP A 30 -10.01 -8.08 -9.96
CA ASP A 30 -8.96 -8.95 -9.39
C ASP A 30 -7.57 -8.26 -9.40
N GLU A 31 -7.52 -6.96 -9.65
CA GLU A 31 -6.30 -6.17 -9.67
C GLU A 31 -6.22 -5.26 -8.43
N ILE A 32 -5.00 -4.97 -7.99
CA ILE A 32 -4.76 -4.03 -6.92
C ILE A 32 -3.66 -3.03 -7.27
N GLU A 33 -3.94 -1.77 -6.99
CA GLU A 33 -2.98 -0.67 -7.05
C GLU A 33 -2.53 -0.34 -5.62
N PHE A 34 -1.21 -0.28 -5.42
CA PHE A 34 -0.59 0.18 -4.20
C PHE A 34 0.03 1.56 -4.41
N PHE A 35 -0.25 2.47 -3.50
CA PHE A 35 0.32 3.81 -3.51
C PHE A 35 1.16 4.06 -2.25
N ASP A 36 2.40 4.48 -2.48
CA ASP A 36 3.33 4.98 -1.48
C ASP A 36 3.92 6.30 -1.96
N SER A 37 3.78 7.38 -1.19
CA SER A 37 4.34 8.69 -1.56
C SER A 37 5.88 8.68 -1.68
N TYR A 38 6.56 7.71 -1.07
CA TYR A 38 8.00 7.51 -1.20
C TYR A 38 8.39 6.66 -2.42
N GLY A 39 7.42 5.98 -3.04
CA GLY A 39 7.61 5.16 -4.24
C GLY A 39 8.17 3.76 -3.97
N ASN A 40 8.05 3.24 -2.75
CA ASN A 40 8.48 1.88 -2.46
C ASN A 40 7.44 0.86 -2.93
N PRO A 41 7.85 -0.35 -3.32
CA PRO A 41 6.93 -1.46 -3.60
C PRO A 41 6.31 -2.05 -2.32
N PRO A 42 5.20 -2.79 -2.40
CA PRO A 42 4.54 -3.41 -1.23
C PRO A 42 5.48 -4.30 -0.39
N GLU A 43 6.40 -5.03 -1.04
CA GLU A 43 7.38 -5.93 -0.40
C GLU A 43 8.35 -5.21 0.56
N PHE A 44 8.52 -3.90 0.42
CA PHE A 44 9.31 -3.08 1.34
C PHE A 44 8.75 -3.12 2.78
N TYR A 45 7.43 -3.26 2.92
CA TYR A 45 6.74 -3.27 4.21
C TYR A 45 6.61 -4.67 4.84
N GLY A 46 7.25 -5.67 4.24
CA GLY A 46 7.38 -7.02 4.78
C GLY A 46 6.21 -7.97 4.46
N PRO A 47 6.22 -9.18 5.06
CA PRO A 47 5.37 -10.29 4.62
C PRO A 47 3.88 -9.99 4.64
N ARG A 48 3.38 -9.17 5.56
CA ARG A 48 1.94 -8.87 5.66
C ARG A 48 1.41 -8.18 4.39
N PHE A 49 2.20 -7.28 3.81
CA PHE A 49 1.81 -6.57 2.58
C PHE A 49 1.92 -7.51 1.38
N GLN A 50 2.97 -8.32 1.32
CA GLN A 50 3.16 -9.35 0.30
C GLN A 50 2.05 -10.41 0.30
N ASP A 51 1.69 -10.92 1.48
CA ASP A 51 0.62 -11.90 1.65
C ASP A 51 -0.73 -11.29 1.23
N PHE A 52 -0.98 -10.02 1.56
CA PHE A 52 -2.20 -9.33 1.14
C PHE A 52 -2.27 -9.20 -0.38
N THR A 53 -1.21 -8.72 -1.03
CA THR A 53 -1.17 -8.53 -2.49
C THR A 53 -1.14 -9.85 -3.27
N SER A 54 -0.67 -10.95 -2.67
CA SER A 54 -0.68 -12.28 -3.30
C SER A 54 -2.07 -12.85 -3.60
N ASN A 55 -3.14 -12.24 -3.04
CA ASN A 55 -4.51 -12.62 -3.32
C ASN A 55 -5.05 -12.02 -4.64
N TYR A 56 -4.25 -11.24 -5.36
CA TYR A 56 -4.66 -10.51 -6.56
C TYR A 56 -3.92 -11.03 -7.80
N SER A 57 -4.57 -10.95 -8.96
CA SER A 57 -4.02 -11.40 -10.24
C SER A 57 -2.87 -10.51 -10.71
N SER A 58 -3.00 -9.21 -10.44
CA SER A 58 -2.03 -8.17 -10.81
C SER A 58 -1.85 -7.20 -9.65
N VAL A 59 -0.61 -6.76 -9.45
CA VAL A 59 -0.23 -5.77 -8.44
C VAL A 59 0.52 -4.65 -9.14
N TYR A 60 -0.05 -3.45 -9.10
CA TYR A 60 0.56 -2.24 -9.64
C TYR A 60 1.01 -1.34 -8.50
N TRP A 61 2.10 -0.60 -8.69
CA TRP A 61 2.54 0.40 -7.72
C TRP A 61 3.22 1.58 -8.40
N ASN A 62 3.26 2.72 -7.71
CA ASN A 62 4.07 3.84 -8.15
C ASN A 62 5.53 3.64 -7.72
N SER A 63 6.48 3.86 -8.64
CA SER A 63 7.92 3.87 -8.35
C SER A 63 8.51 5.29 -8.27
N THR A 64 7.69 6.31 -8.53
CA THR A 64 8.10 7.71 -8.45
C THR A 64 7.93 8.21 -7.03
N THR A 65 9.00 8.72 -6.44
CA THR A 65 8.98 9.45 -5.17
C THR A 65 8.30 10.81 -5.34
N LEU A 66 7.16 10.99 -4.69
CA LEU A 66 6.37 12.23 -4.70
C LEU A 66 6.55 13.06 -3.42
N GLN A 67 7.07 12.45 -2.36
CA GLN A 67 7.32 13.08 -1.07
C GLN A 67 8.74 12.76 -0.59
N SER A 68 9.42 13.74 0.01
CA SER A 68 10.72 13.51 0.67
C SER A 68 10.54 12.71 1.96
N LEU A 69 11.53 11.89 2.32
CA LEU A 69 11.61 11.20 3.62
C LEU A 69 11.61 12.16 4.83
N THR A 70 11.86 13.44 4.60
CA THR A 70 11.88 14.49 5.64
C THR A 70 10.63 15.37 5.64
N SER A 71 9.62 15.04 4.83
CA SER A 71 8.39 15.82 4.73
C SER A 71 7.35 15.28 5.71
N ASN A 72 6.77 16.16 6.52
CA ASN A 72 5.57 15.90 7.34
C ASN A 72 4.34 16.49 6.67
#